data_AF-A0A5N7BAZ0-F1
#
_entry.id   AF-A0A5N7BAZ0-F1
#
_cell.length_a   1.000
_cell.length_b   1.000
_cell.length_c   1.000
_cell.angle_alpha   90.00
_cell.angle_beta   90.00
_cell.angle_gamma   90.00
#
_symmetry.space_group_name_H-M   'P 1'
#
loop_
_entity.id
_entity.type
_entity.pdbx_description
1 polymer ?
#
loop_
_entity_poly.entity_id
_entity_poly.type
_entity_poly.pdbx_seq_one_letter_code
_entity_poly.pdbx_strand_id
1 'polypeptide(L)'
;MANKPGMTQIIRAKNSWFQAVFRISQLVTFHSYTIFLFTYSDFKTIVAPSTIFGVINSLATGAYALDHDDVPIDLSLLACRLFRTLLWVSLVFIPFAINNQRSPSAIAEDSINKPWRPLPQKRLSPYQAQCIMYFFAALVQIHGYVHKGVGYRQSSVLLGLDIWYNNYGGADKSPVIRNLINAFGYLCFISGALEVALGQRLAFSLSSVFQAGPENYLSQWLLIIWGIIFTTVHLQDLYDQEGDAARGRRTMPLVVGDGAARWTITVCMLIWGVVCPLFWGLRDAILAFSISLACIVALRVLVVRHEEADRMTFRIWNCWISAVYVMPVVAQMEF
;
A
#
# COMPACT_ATOMS: atom_id res chain seq x y z
N MET A 1 -19.02 -31.07 -61.79
CA MET A 1 -19.70 -30.57 -60.59
C MET A 1 -18.65 -30.00 -59.65
N ALA A 2 -18.69 -28.69 -59.39
CA ALA A 2 -17.69 -27.97 -58.62
C ALA A 2 -17.71 -28.41 -57.15
N ASN A 3 -16.54 -28.85 -56.66
CA ASN A 3 -16.31 -29.25 -55.28
C ASN A 3 -16.40 -27.99 -54.39
N LYS A 4 -17.46 -27.84 -53.57
CA LYS A 4 -17.67 -26.65 -52.72
C LYS A 4 -16.59 -26.61 -51.61
N PRO A 5 -15.58 -25.71 -51.67
CA PRO A 5 -14.50 -25.66 -50.69
C PRO A 5 -14.90 -25.02 -49.35
N GLY A 6 -16.14 -24.49 -49.25
CA GLY A 6 -16.54 -23.59 -48.18
C GLY A 6 -16.81 -24.22 -46.82
N MET A 7 -17.41 -25.41 -46.75
CA MET A 7 -17.95 -25.92 -45.47
C MET A 7 -16.85 -26.46 -44.53
N THR A 8 -15.85 -27.16 -45.08
CA THR A 8 -14.69 -27.67 -44.33
C THR A 8 -13.75 -26.55 -43.86
N GLN A 9 -13.59 -25.49 -44.66
CA GLN A 9 -12.83 -24.30 -44.27
C GLN A 9 -13.54 -23.52 -43.16
N ILE A 10 -14.87 -23.37 -43.22
CA ILE A 10 -15.65 -22.69 -42.17
C ILE A 10 -15.59 -23.45 -40.83
N ILE A 11 -15.66 -24.79 -40.84
CA ILE A 11 -15.55 -25.60 -39.61
C ILE A 11 -14.13 -25.52 -39.03
N ARG A 12 -13.09 -25.59 -39.87
CA ARG A 12 -11.69 -25.40 -39.43
C ARG A 12 -11.43 -24.00 -38.88
N ALA A 13 -11.99 -22.96 -39.50
CA ALA A 13 -11.88 -21.58 -39.05
C ALA A 13 -12.64 -21.33 -37.74
N LYS A 14 -13.82 -21.92 -37.55
CA LYS A 14 -14.55 -21.88 -36.27
C LYS A 14 -13.78 -22.59 -35.15
N ASN A 15 -13.17 -23.74 -35.46
CA ASN A 15 -12.32 -24.46 -34.51
C ASN A 15 -11.02 -23.69 -34.19
N SER A 16 -10.43 -22.96 -35.15
CA SER A 16 -9.25 -22.13 -34.89
C SER A 16 -9.59 -20.88 -34.08
N TRP A 17 -10.73 -20.24 -34.33
CA TRP A 17 -11.22 -19.10 -33.56
C TRP A 17 -11.52 -19.49 -32.11
N PHE A 18 -12.21 -20.61 -31.89
CA PHE A 18 -12.47 -21.11 -30.54
C PHE A 18 -11.17 -21.44 -29.80
N GLN A 19 -10.20 -22.08 -30.46
CA GLN A 19 -8.88 -22.33 -29.89
C GLN A 19 -8.11 -21.04 -29.59
N ALA A 20 -8.20 -20.02 -30.44
CA ALA A 20 -7.55 -18.72 -30.21
C ALA A 20 -8.16 -18.01 -28.99
N VAL A 21 -9.49 -17.92 -28.92
CA VAL A 21 -10.21 -17.33 -27.77
C VAL A 21 -9.90 -18.09 -26.48
N PHE A 22 -9.91 -19.42 -26.52
CA PHE A 22 -9.57 -20.25 -25.37
C PHE A 22 -8.13 -20.01 -24.89
N ARG A 23 -7.15 -19.94 -25.81
CA ARG A 23 -5.75 -19.61 -25.46
C ARG A 23 -5.61 -18.21 -24.86
N ILE A 24 -6.29 -17.21 -25.42
CA ILE A 24 -6.30 -15.84 -24.88
C ILE A 24 -6.88 -15.85 -23.46
N SER A 25 -8.01 -16.53 -23.24
CA SER A 25 -8.63 -16.66 -21.92
C SER A 25 -7.68 -17.32 -20.91
N GLN A 26 -6.99 -18.39 -21.30
CA GLN A 26 -5.98 -19.05 -20.46
C GLN A 26 -4.82 -18.11 -20.11
N LEU A 27 -4.30 -17.35 -21.08
CA LEU A 27 -3.23 -16.37 -20.86
C LEU A 27 -3.68 -15.25 -19.92
N VAL A 28 -4.86 -14.67 -20.15
CA VAL A 28 -5.43 -13.63 -19.30
C VAL A 28 -5.62 -14.15 -17.88
N THR A 29 -6.21 -15.32 -17.72
CA THR A 29 -6.44 -15.95 -16.40
C THR A 29 -5.12 -16.20 -15.69
N PHE A 30 -4.13 -16.75 -16.40
CA PHE A 30 -2.81 -17.04 -15.87
C PHE A 30 -2.09 -15.78 -15.37
N HIS A 31 -2.06 -14.71 -16.18
CA HIS A 31 -1.38 -13.47 -15.82
C HIS A 31 -2.15 -12.69 -14.74
N SER A 32 -3.49 -12.69 -14.78
CA SER A 32 -4.31 -12.05 -13.76
C SER A 32 -4.12 -12.70 -12.39
N TYR A 33 -4.15 -14.03 -12.34
CA TYR A 33 -3.87 -14.76 -11.10
C TYR A 33 -2.42 -14.55 -10.63
N THR A 34 -1.47 -14.44 -11.55
CA THR A 34 -0.07 -14.17 -11.20
C THR A 34 0.13 -12.76 -10.63
N ILE A 35 -0.53 -11.75 -11.19
CA ILE A 35 -0.54 -10.38 -10.65
C ILE A 35 -1.20 -10.36 -9.27
N PHE A 36 -2.33 -11.07 -9.11
CA PHE A 36 -2.98 -11.23 -7.81
C PHE A 36 -2.03 -11.85 -6.78
N LEU A 37 -1.28 -12.90 -7.14
CA LEU A 37 -0.30 -13.50 -6.23
C LEU A 37 0.85 -12.55 -5.86
N PHE A 38 1.30 -11.67 -6.78
CA PHE A 38 2.29 -10.65 -6.41
C PHE A 38 1.75 -9.69 -5.33
N THR A 39 0.46 -9.37 -5.37
CA THR A 39 -0.15 -8.35 -4.51
C THR A 39 -0.87 -8.93 -3.29
N TYR A 40 -1.09 -10.24 -3.22
CA TYR A 40 -2.01 -10.89 -2.26
C TYR A 40 -1.78 -10.50 -0.79
N SER A 41 -0.55 -10.59 -0.30
CA SER A 41 -0.23 -10.25 1.10
C SER A 41 -0.49 -8.78 1.40
N ASP A 42 -0.12 -7.93 0.45
CA ASP A 42 -0.05 -6.49 0.62
C ASP A 42 -1.32 -5.77 0.16
N PHE A 43 -2.26 -6.51 -0.43
CA PHE A 43 -3.57 -5.98 -0.76
C PHE A 43 -4.27 -5.48 0.50
N LYS A 44 -4.14 -6.21 1.61
CA LYS A 44 -4.79 -5.87 2.90
C LYS A 44 -4.02 -4.83 3.71
N THR A 45 -2.74 -4.59 3.42
CA THR A 45 -1.86 -3.74 4.23
C THR A 45 -1.53 -2.41 3.52
N ILE A 46 -1.54 -2.39 2.19
CA ILE A 46 -1.21 -1.20 1.38
C ILE A 46 -2.37 -0.83 0.46
N VAL A 47 -2.80 -1.73 -0.43
CA VAL A 47 -3.75 -1.37 -1.50
C VAL A 47 -5.10 -0.95 -0.95
N ALA A 48 -5.74 -1.80 -0.14
CA ALA A 48 -7.03 -1.50 0.45
C ALA A 48 -6.96 -0.34 1.44
N PRO A 49 -6.02 -0.28 2.41
CA PRO A 49 -5.92 0.86 3.33
C PRO A 49 -5.67 2.20 2.65
N SER A 50 -4.82 2.26 1.62
CA SER A 50 -4.55 3.51 0.89
C SER A 50 -5.74 3.94 0.05
N THR A 51 -6.46 2.98 -0.54
CA THR A 51 -7.70 3.26 -1.27
C THR A 51 -8.78 3.79 -0.33
N ILE A 52 -8.96 3.14 0.82
CA ILE A 52 -9.87 3.57 1.88
C ILE A 52 -9.49 4.96 2.36
N PHE A 53 -8.21 5.22 2.64
CA PHE A 53 -7.74 6.55 3.02
C PHE A 53 -8.14 7.59 1.98
N GLY A 54 -7.78 7.40 0.71
CA GLY A 54 -8.07 8.38 -0.35
C GLY A 54 -9.55 8.67 -0.49
N VAL A 55 -10.40 7.63 -0.50
CA VAL A 55 -11.85 7.78 -0.64
C VAL A 55 -12.47 8.44 0.60
N ILE A 56 -12.18 7.95 1.80
CA ILE A 56 -12.74 8.50 3.04
C ILE A 56 -12.28 9.94 3.26
N ASN A 57 -10.99 10.22 3.05
CA ASN A 57 -10.44 11.56 3.26
C ASN A 57 -10.86 12.56 2.18
N SER A 58 -11.34 12.08 1.02
CA SER A 58 -12.00 12.94 0.04
C SER A 58 -13.36 13.48 0.51
N LEU A 59 -13.90 12.95 1.61
CA LEU A 59 -15.12 13.43 2.29
C LEU A 59 -14.80 14.39 3.45
N ALA A 60 -13.54 14.45 3.88
CA ALA A 60 -13.05 15.28 4.98
C ALA A 60 -12.51 16.64 4.51
N THR A 61 -12.95 17.16 3.36
CA THR A 61 -12.41 18.40 2.78
C THR A 61 -12.58 19.60 3.72
N GLY A 62 -13.67 19.67 4.48
CA GLY A 62 -13.90 20.71 5.48
C GLY A 62 -12.92 20.63 6.65
N ALA A 63 -12.62 19.43 7.17
CA ALA A 63 -11.61 19.23 8.21
C ALA A 63 -10.20 19.62 7.76
N TYR A 64 -9.94 19.60 6.45
CA TYR A 64 -8.66 20.00 5.86
C TYR A 64 -8.63 21.43 5.32
N ALA A 65 -9.74 22.19 5.46
CA ALA A 65 -9.92 23.49 4.82
C ALA A 65 -9.54 23.48 3.32
N LEU A 66 -9.85 22.38 2.63
CA LEU A 66 -9.73 22.28 1.19
C LEU A 66 -10.94 22.90 0.53
N ASP A 67 -10.74 23.48 -0.65
CA ASP A 67 -11.84 23.94 -1.50
C ASP A 67 -12.82 22.78 -1.72
N HIS A 68 -14.07 23.00 -1.34
CA HIS A 68 -15.15 22.06 -1.55
C HIS A 68 -15.84 22.44 -2.85
N ASP A 69 -15.88 21.51 -3.79
CA ASP A 69 -16.88 21.60 -4.84
C ASP A 69 -18.24 21.36 -4.15
N ASP A 70 -19.22 22.25 -4.38
CA ASP A 70 -20.62 22.12 -3.92
C ASP A 70 -21.36 20.92 -4.58
N VAL A 71 -20.62 19.95 -5.12
CA VAL A 71 -21.12 18.76 -5.77
C VAL A 71 -21.68 17.82 -4.69
N PRO A 72 -22.98 17.49 -4.74
CA PRO A 72 -23.57 16.54 -3.81
C PRO A 72 -22.83 15.21 -3.85
N ILE A 73 -22.48 14.69 -2.67
CA ILE A 73 -21.88 13.35 -2.55
C ILE A 73 -22.98 12.32 -2.75
N ASP A 74 -23.05 11.76 -3.95
CA ASP A 74 -23.93 10.64 -4.28
C ASP A 74 -23.16 9.32 -4.42
N LEU A 75 -23.90 8.22 -4.56
CA LEU A 75 -23.32 6.88 -4.70
C LEU A 75 -22.48 6.74 -5.99
N SER A 76 -22.84 7.46 -7.05
CA SER A 76 -22.14 7.43 -8.34
C SER A 76 -20.75 8.05 -8.23
N LEU A 77 -20.66 9.22 -7.61
CA LEU A 77 -19.41 9.89 -7.31
C LEU A 77 -18.54 9.02 -6.41
N LEU A 78 -19.09 8.46 -5.33
CA LEU A 78 -18.34 7.60 -4.42
C LEU A 78 -17.79 6.36 -5.13
N ALA A 79 -18.59 5.71 -5.98
CA ALA A 79 -18.16 4.57 -6.79
C ALA A 79 -17.05 4.96 -7.78
N CYS A 80 -17.16 6.14 -8.40
CA CYS A 80 -16.14 6.68 -9.30
C CYS A 80 -14.82 6.96 -8.57
N ARG A 81 -14.88 7.61 -7.40
CA ARG A 81 -13.70 7.85 -6.54
C ARG A 81 -13.05 6.54 -6.12
N LEU A 82 -13.84 5.56 -5.68
CA LEU A 82 -13.36 4.24 -5.31
C LEU A 82 -12.64 3.55 -6.47
N PHE A 83 -13.27 3.50 -7.64
CA PHE A 83 -12.70 2.83 -8.81
C PHE A 83 -11.39 3.49 -9.26
N ARG A 84 -11.37 4.82 -9.42
CA ARG A 84 -10.18 5.56 -9.85
C ARG A 84 -9.03 5.41 -8.86
N THR A 85 -9.33 5.52 -7.56
CA THR A 85 -8.33 5.39 -6.50
C THR A 85 -7.76 3.97 -6.46
N LEU A 86 -8.63 2.94 -6.46
CA LEU A 86 -8.18 1.55 -6.46
C LEU A 86 -7.33 1.23 -7.69
N LEU A 87 -7.73 1.73 -8.87
CA LEU A 87 -6.97 1.57 -10.10
C LEU A 87 -5.58 2.20 -9.97
N TRP A 88 -5.49 3.45 -9.55
CA TRP A 88 -4.21 4.14 -9.40
C TRP A 88 -3.30 3.48 -8.35
N VAL A 89 -3.84 3.15 -7.18
CA VAL A 89 -3.09 2.47 -6.11
C VAL A 89 -2.58 1.10 -6.59
N SER A 90 -3.39 0.36 -7.35
CA SER A 90 -2.96 -0.92 -7.94
C SER A 90 -1.86 -0.71 -8.98
N LEU A 91 -2.00 0.26 -9.87
CA LEU A 91 -1.02 0.58 -10.90
C LEU A 91 0.35 0.95 -10.30
N VAL A 92 0.36 1.76 -9.23
CA VAL A 92 1.61 2.18 -8.58
C VAL A 92 2.20 1.09 -7.67
N PHE A 93 1.36 0.24 -7.07
CA PHE A 93 1.82 -0.83 -6.18
C PHE A 93 2.41 -2.05 -6.91
N ILE A 94 1.84 -2.46 -8.05
CA ILE A 94 2.26 -3.67 -8.77
C ILE A 94 3.77 -3.68 -9.10
N PRO A 95 4.39 -2.61 -9.64
CA PRO A 95 5.82 -2.58 -9.89
C PRO A 95 6.64 -2.81 -8.62
N PHE A 96 6.30 -2.15 -7.52
CA PHE A 96 6.96 -2.30 -6.23
C PHE A 96 6.87 -3.74 -5.71
N ALA A 97 5.66 -4.34 -5.78
CA ALA A 97 5.43 -5.71 -5.36
C ALA A 97 6.32 -6.70 -6.13
N ILE A 98 6.43 -6.53 -7.45
CA ILE A 98 7.28 -7.37 -8.29
C ILE A 98 8.77 -7.13 -7.98
N ASN A 99 9.19 -5.86 -7.83
CA ASN A 99 10.59 -5.53 -7.58
C ASN A 99 11.09 -6.11 -6.25
N ASN A 100 10.24 -6.10 -5.22
CA ASN A 100 10.54 -6.67 -3.91
C ASN A 100 10.65 -8.20 -3.91
N GLN A 101 10.18 -8.88 -4.97
CA GLN A 101 10.12 -10.34 -5.05
C GLN A 101 11.09 -10.95 -6.08
N ARG A 102 11.71 -10.13 -6.95
CA ARG A 102 12.37 -10.64 -8.17
C ARG A 102 13.85 -11.00 -8.07
N SER A 103 14.58 -10.46 -7.09
CA SER A 103 16.01 -10.74 -6.98
C SER A 103 16.26 -12.18 -6.50
N PRO A 104 17.41 -12.80 -6.78
CA PRO A 104 17.73 -14.14 -6.28
C PRO A 104 17.61 -14.25 -4.75
N SER A 105 18.05 -13.21 -4.01
CA SER A 105 17.93 -13.16 -2.55
C SER A 105 16.48 -12.99 -2.08
N ALA A 106 15.66 -12.22 -2.79
CA ALA A 106 14.23 -12.10 -2.49
C ALA A 106 13.48 -13.41 -2.75
N ILE A 107 13.84 -14.15 -3.81
CA ILE A 107 13.24 -15.46 -4.11
C ILE A 107 13.62 -16.48 -3.02
N ALA A 108 14.85 -16.43 -2.50
CA ALA A 108 15.29 -17.28 -1.40
C ALA A 108 14.56 -16.95 -0.08
N GLU A 109 14.43 -15.66 0.25
CA GLU A 109 13.60 -15.18 1.38
C GLU A 109 12.15 -15.66 1.26
N ASP A 110 11.53 -15.45 0.10
CA ASP A 110 10.13 -15.80 -0.12
C ASP A 110 9.90 -17.31 -0.17
N SER A 111 10.90 -18.11 -0.53
CA SER A 111 10.80 -19.57 -0.46
C SER A 111 10.67 -20.09 0.98
N ILE A 112 11.10 -19.30 1.96
CA ILE A 112 10.91 -19.56 3.40
C ILE A 112 9.59 -18.93 3.86
N ASN A 113 9.46 -17.60 3.74
CA ASN A 113 8.37 -16.87 4.36
C ASN A 113 7.03 -17.01 3.60
N LYS A 114 7.08 -17.07 2.25
CA LYS A 114 5.92 -16.88 1.36
C LYS A 114 6.02 -17.78 0.11
N PRO A 115 6.14 -19.12 0.26
CA PRO A 115 6.43 -20.04 -0.85
C PRO A 115 5.32 -20.09 -1.91
N TRP A 116 4.15 -19.54 -1.61
CA TRP A 116 3.01 -19.39 -2.53
C TRP A 116 3.19 -18.24 -3.54
N ARG A 117 4.21 -17.37 -3.41
CA ARG A 117 4.45 -16.25 -4.32
C ARG A 117 4.86 -16.72 -5.73
N PRO A 118 4.66 -15.89 -6.78
CA PRO A 118 4.84 -16.31 -8.17
C PRO A 118 6.21 -16.88 -8.52
N LEU A 119 7.28 -16.27 -7.99
CA LEU A 119 8.65 -16.63 -8.36
C LEU A 119 9.19 -17.86 -7.63
N PRO A 120 8.95 -18.05 -6.31
CA PRO A 120 9.16 -19.34 -5.66
C PRO A 120 8.41 -20.49 -6.35
N GLN A 121 7.17 -20.24 -6.78
CA GLN A 121 6.36 -21.21 -7.53
C GLN A 121 6.78 -21.39 -9.00
N LYS A 122 7.79 -20.66 -9.47
CA LYS A 122 8.29 -20.70 -10.87
C LYS A 122 7.19 -20.42 -11.91
N ARG A 123 6.18 -19.63 -11.56
CA ARG A 123 5.13 -19.19 -12.51
C ARG A 123 5.72 -18.30 -13.60
N LEU A 124 6.73 -17.50 -13.26
CA LEU A 124 7.43 -16.62 -14.19
C LEU A 124 8.94 -16.78 -14.01
N SER A 125 9.71 -16.48 -15.05
CA SER A 125 11.12 -16.18 -14.89
C SER A 125 11.31 -14.77 -14.30
N PRO A 126 12.45 -14.49 -13.63
CA PRO A 126 12.76 -13.14 -13.15
C PRO A 126 12.72 -12.07 -14.25
N TYR A 127 13.14 -12.44 -15.47
CA TYR A 127 13.08 -11.56 -16.63
C TYR A 127 11.64 -11.25 -17.05
N GLN A 128 10.76 -12.25 -17.11
CA GLN A 128 9.35 -12.02 -17.42
C GLN A 128 8.67 -11.12 -16.37
N ALA A 129 8.97 -11.34 -15.09
CA ALA A 129 8.48 -10.48 -14.01
C ALA A 129 8.98 -9.04 -14.18
N GLN A 130 10.25 -8.84 -14.53
CA GLN A 130 10.82 -7.53 -14.81
C GLN A 130 10.13 -6.80 -15.98
N CYS A 131 9.79 -7.50 -17.06
CA CYS A 131 9.04 -6.91 -18.17
C CYS A 131 7.66 -6.41 -17.72
N ILE A 132 6.94 -7.20 -16.92
CA ILE A 132 5.64 -6.81 -16.36
C ILE A 132 5.79 -5.59 -15.43
N MET A 133 6.81 -5.60 -14.58
CA MET A 133 7.14 -4.48 -13.69
C MET A 133 7.35 -3.18 -14.46
N TYR A 134 8.17 -3.20 -15.52
CA TYR A 134 8.41 -2.00 -16.35
C TYR A 134 7.17 -1.55 -17.12
N PHE A 135 6.34 -2.48 -17.58
CA PHE A 135 5.07 -2.15 -18.20
C PHE A 135 4.16 -1.36 -17.24
N PHE A 136 3.95 -1.85 -16.01
CA PHE A 136 3.14 -1.15 -15.02
C PHE A 136 3.79 0.16 -14.54
N ALA A 137 5.11 0.20 -14.40
CA ALA A 137 5.85 1.42 -14.06
C ALA A 137 5.67 2.51 -15.13
N ALA A 138 5.68 2.15 -16.42
CA ALA A 138 5.36 3.09 -17.50
C ALA A 138 3.88 3.51 -17.48
N LEU A 139 2.97 2.56 -17.26
CA LEU A 139 1.53 2.80 -17.28
C LEU A 139 1.09 3.80 -16.21
N VAL A 140 1.64 3.73 -14.99
CA VAL A 140 1.31 4.71 -13.93
C VAL A 140 1.82 6.12 -14.25
N GLN A 141 2.97 6.26 -14.92
CA GLN A 141 3.46 7.56 -15.37
C GLN A 141 2.58 8.14 -16.49
N ILE A 142 2.16 7.29 -17.44
CA ILE A 142 1.21 7.67 -18.50
C ILE A 142 -0.13 8.10 -17.90
N HIS A 143 -0.64 7.37 -16.91
CA HIS A 143 -1.84 7.78 -16.17
C HIS A 143 -1.68 9.20 -15.63
N GLY A 144 -0.59 9.49 -14.92
CA GLY A 144 -0.35 10.84 -14.40
C GLY A 144 -0.31 11.90 -15.51
N TYR A 145 0.33 11.63 -16.65
CA TYR A 145 0.33 12.55 -17.80
C TYR A 145 -1.09 12.82 -18.35
N VAL A 146 -1.86 11.76 -18.61
CA VAL A 146 -3.24 11.84 -19.15
C VAL A 146 -4.18 12.57 -18.17
N HIS A 147 -4.00 12.35 -16.87
CA HIS A 147 -4.81 12.96 -15.81
C HIS A 147 -4.22 14.30 -15.32
N LYS A 148 -3.56 15.05 -16.20
CA LYS A 148 -3.02 16.40 -15.92
C LYS A 148 -2.21 16.43 -14.62
N GLY A 149 -1.39 15.42 -14.37
CA GLY A 149 -0.45 15.28 -13.25
C GLY A 149 -1.03 14.83 -11.91
N VAL A 150 -2.32 14.48 -11.82
CA VAL A 150 -2.92 13.91 -10.59
C VAL A 150 -2.23 12.59 -10.24
N GLY A 151 -1.69 12.48 -9.02
CA GLY A 151 -0.93 11.31 -8.54
C GLY A 151 0.45 11.11 -9.19
N TYR A 152 0.85 11.97 -10.13
CA TYR A 152 2.10 11.79 -10.87
C TYR A 152 3.31 11.92 -9.96
N ARG A 153 3.39 13.01 -9.18
CA ARG A 153 4.49 13.28 -8.24
C ARG A 153 4.73 12.11 -7.28
N GLN A 154 3.67 11.60 -6.66
CA GLN A 154 3.72 10.49 -5.70
C GLN A 154 4.22 9.21 -6.38
N SER A 155 3.72 8.91 -7.58
CA SER A 155 4.16 7.74 -8.33
C SER A 155 5.63 7.82 -8.75
N SER A 156 6.14 9.00 -9.12
CA SER A 156 7.54 9.19 -9.48
C SER A 156 8.47 9.08 -8.27
N VAL A 157 8.06 9.65 -7.11
CA VAL A 157 8.81 9.48 -5.85
C VAL A 157 8.81 8.01 -5.42
N LEU A 158 7.66 7.32 -5.49
CA LEU A 158 7.56 5.89 -5.21
C LEU A 158 8.47 5.05 -6.09
N LEU A 159 8.58 5.37 -7.39
CA LEU A 159 9.51 4.68 -8.28
C LEU A 159 10.97 4.87 -7.85
N GLY A 160 11.35 6.09 -7.45
CA GLY A 160 12.69 6.37 -6.91
C GLY A 160 12.96 5.62 -5.60
N LEU A 161 12.00 5.62 -4.68
CA LEU A 161 12.08 4.88 -3.42
C LEU A 161 12.15 3.38 -3.65
N ASP A 162 11.38 2.83 -4.59
CA ASP A 162 11.40 1.41 -4.96
C ASP A 162 12.78 1.00 -5.48
N ILE A 163 13.35 1.78 -6.40
CA ILE A 163 14.70 1.56 -6.92
C ILE A 163 15.71 1.60 -5.77
N TRP A 164 15.63 2.58 -4.87
CA TRP A 164 16.54 2.63 -3.72
C TRP A 164 16.37 1.44 -2.78
N TYR A 165 15.13 1.10 -2.44
CA TYR A 165 14.76 0.01 -1.54
C TYR A 165 15.27 -1.34 -2.06
N ASN A 166 14.97 -1.67 -3.33
CA ASN A 166 15.19 -3.01 -3.89
C ASN A 166 16.48 -3.16 -4.69
N ASN A 167 16.92 -2.14 -5.43
CA ASN A 167 18.09 -2.26 -6.33
C ASN A 167 19.39 -1.80 -5.67
N TYR A 168 19.34 -0.79 -4.80
CA TYR A 168 20.52 -0.23 -4.13
C TYR A 168 20.64 -0.65 -2.65
N GLY A 169 19.75 -1.51 -2.17
CA GLY A 169 19.80 -2.11 -0.84
C GLY A 169 19.43 -1.14 0.29
N GLY A 170 18.62 -0.12 0.01
CA GLY A 170 18.10 0.81 1.03
C GLY A 170 17.30 0.09 2.12
N ALA A 171 16.65 -1.03 1.77
CA ALA A 171 15.89 -1.87 2.70
C ALA A 171 16.75 -2.82 3.54
N ASP A 172 17.97 -3.12 3.10
CA ASP A 172 18.73 -4.26 3.61
C ASP A 172 19.81 -3.85 4.63
N LYS A 173 20.32 -2.61 4.54
CA LYS A 173 21.53 -2.19 5.27
C LYS A 173 21.28 -1.51 6.62
N SER A 174 20.11 -0.91 6.82
CA SER A 174 19.79 -0.18 8.05
C SER A 174 18.29 -0.23 8.35
N PRO A 175 17.89 -0.61 9.57
CA PRO A 175 16.48 -0.67 9.94
C PRO A 175 15.85 0.73 9.95
N VAL A 176 16.63 1.76 10.29
CA VAL A 176 16.16 3.16 10.28
C VAL A 176 15.92 3.63 8.85
N ILE A 177 16.83 3.32 7.91
CA ILE A 177 16.65 3.69 6.49
C ILE A 177 15.47 2.93 5.89
N ARG A 178 15.32 1.64 6.19
CA ARG A 178 14.17 0.84 5.76
C ARG A 178 12.85 1.47 6.25
N ASN A 179 12.76 1.80 7.54
CA ASN A 179 11.57 2.46 8.09
C ASN A 179 11.33 3.84 7.47
N LEU A 180 12.39 4.60 7.21
CA LEU A 180 12.32 5.91 6.55
C LEU A 180 11.72 5.79 5.15
N ILE A 181 12.23 4.86 4.34
CA ILE A 181 11.73 4.59 2.99
C ILE A 181 10.28 4.13 3.05
N ASN A 182 9.94 3.21 3.97
CA ASN A 182 8.57 2.75 4.16
C ASN A 182 7.63 3.91 4.52
N ALA A 183 8.03 4.79 5.44
CA ALA A 183 7.23 5.95 5.84
C ALA A 183 6.97 6.91 4.67
N PHE A 184 8.00 7.23 3.87
CA PHE A 184 7.80 8.01 2.64
C PHE A 184 6.95 7.30 1.60
N GLY A 185 7.09 5.97 1.49
CA GLY A 185 6.29 5.15 0.60
C GLY A 185 4.81 5.21 0.95
N TYR A 186 4.46 4.93 2.22
CA TYR A 186 3.09 5.03 2.72
C TYR A 186 2.53 6.44 2.53
N LEU A 187 3.31 7.48 2.84
CA LEU A 187 2.93 8.87 2.62
C LEU A 187 2.57 9.14 1.15
N CYS A 188 3.35 8.62 0.20
CA CYS A 188 3.05 8.74 -1.23
C CYS A 188 1.78 7.96 -1.63
N PHE A 189 1.58 6.75 -1.12
CA PHE A 189 0.38 5.96 -1.39
C PHE A 189 -0.88 6.68 -0.92
N ILE A 190 -0.92 7.17 0.32
CA ILE A 190 -2.12 7.79 0.89
C ILE A 190 -2.39 9.18 0.29
N SER A 191 -1.36 10.00 0.10
CA SER A 191 -1.53 11.34 -0.47
C SER A 191 -1.87 11.29 -1.96
N GLY A 192 -1.30 10.35 -2.71
CA GLY A 192 -1.64 10.14 -4.13
C GLY A 192 -3.03 9.53 -4.30
N ALA A 193 -3.44 8.61 -3.41
CA ALA A 193 -4.80 8.11 -3.37
C ALA A 193 -5.81 9.22 -3.12
N LEU A 194 -5.51 10.16 -2.22
CA LEU A 194 -6.35 11.34 -1.96
C LEU A 194 -6.41 12.28 -3.18
N GLU A 195 -5.27 12.58 -3.83
CA GLU A 195 -5.25 13.37 -5.07
C GLU A 195 -6.15 12.76 -6.15
N VAL A 196 -6.06 11.43 -6.35
CA VAL A 196 -6.86 10.72 -7.36
C VAL A 196 -8.35 10.69 -6.99
N ALA A 197 -8.67 10.50 -5.71
CA ALA A 197 -10.05 10.54 -5.22
C ALA A 197 -10.68 11.92 -5.40
N LEU A 198 -9.93 12.99 -5.12
CA LEU A 198 -10.38 14.37 -5.34
C LEU A 198 -10.36 14.77 -6.82
N GLY A 199 -9.57 14.09 -7.66
CA GLY A 199 -9.40 14.44 -9.07
C GLY A 199 -8.58 15.71 -9.29
N GLN A 200 -7.83 16.15 -8.28
CA GLN A 200 -7.03 17.37 -8.29
C GLN A 200 -5.69 17.16 -7.60
N ARG A 201 -4.71 18.03 -7.91
CA ARG A 201 -3.38 17.98 -7.30
C ARG A 201 -3.44 18.64 -5.92
N LEU A 202 -2.80 18.04 -4.93
CA LEU A 202 -2.69 18.61 -3.59
C LEU A 202 -1.49 19.56 -3.54
N ALA A 203 -1.73 20.77 -3.06
CA ALA A 203 -0.68 21.73 -2.77
C ALA A 203 0.02 21.33 -1.47
N PHE A 204 1.28 20.90 -1.56
CA PHE A 204 2.12 20.66 -0.39
C PHE A 204 3.24 21.68 -0.37
N SER A 205 3.44 22.31 0.78
CA SER A 205 4.62 23.10 1.08
C SER A 205 5.32 22.49 2.30
N LEU A 206 6.65 22.58 2.37
CA LEU A 206 7.33 22.21 3.62
C LEU A 206 7.02 23.21 4.74
N SER A 207 6.72 24.46 4.39
CA SER A 207 6.38 25.49 5.37
C SER A 207 5.02 25.26 6.03
N SER A 208 4.06 24.61 5.36
CA SER A 208 2.71 24.37 5.90
C SER A 208 2.76 23.49 7.14
N VAL A 209 3.66 22.52 7.17
CA VAL A 209 3.80 21.55 8.27
C VAL A 209 4.09 22.22 9.62
N PHE A 210 4.79 23.37 9.61
CA PHE A 210 5.20 24.08 10.84
C PHE A 210 4.33 25.30 11.15
N GLN A 211 3.35 25.62 10.30
CA GLN A 211 2.47 26.77 10.48
C GLN A 211 1.14 26.33 11.07
N ALA A 212 0.69 27.04 12.11
CA ALA A 212 -0.63 26.83 12.68
C ALA A 212 -1.70 27.41 11.74
N GLY A 213 -2.75 26.65 11.51
CA GLY A 213 -3.87 27.05 10.64
C GLY A 213 -4.58 25.81 10.06
N PRO A 214 -5.91 25.85 9.91
CA PRO A 214 -6.69 24.72 9.39
C PRO A 214 -6.27 24.32 7.97
N GLU A 215 -5.80 25.26 7.15
CA GLU A 215 -5.28 25.03 5.80
C GLU A 215 -4.04 24.11 5.77
N ASN A 216 -3.37 23.95 6.91
CA ASN A 216 -2.18 23.14 7.05
C ASN A 216 -2.47 21.75 7.66
N TYR A 217 -3.70 21.48 8.11
CA TYR A 217 -4.04 20.26 8.85
C TYR A 217 -3.79 19.00 8.02
N LEU A 218 -4.05 19.02 6.71
CA LEU A 218 -3.73 17.87 5.87
C LEU A 218 -2.23 17.57 5.87
N SER A 219 -1.38 18.59 5.75
CA SER A 219 0.08 18.41 5.73
C SER A 219 0.60 17.91 7.07
N GLN A 220 0.10 18.47 8.17
CA GLN A 220 0.44 18.04 9.53
C GLN A 220 -0.04 16.61 9.81
N TRP A 221 -1.24 16.27 9.35
CA TRP A 221 -1.81 14.94 9.52
C TRP A 221 -1.03 13.88 8.75
N LEU A 222 -0.65 14.18 7.51
CA LEU A 222 0.22 13.33 6.72
C LEU A 222 1.60 13.14 7.37
N LEU A 223 2.15 14.17 8.04
CA LEU A 223 3.38 14.03 8.84
C LEU A 223 3.17 13.13 10.06
N ILE A 224 2.04 13.24 10.75
CA ILE A 224 1.69 12.35 11.87
C ILE A 224 1.64 10.90 11.38
N ILE A 225 0.94 10.62 10.28
CA ILE A 225 0.89 9.27 9.69
C ILE A 225 2.27 8.79 9.29
N TRP A 226 3.09 9.64 8.66
CA TRP A 226 4.48 9.32 8.37
C TRP A 226 5.26 8.93 9.64
N GLY A 227 5.08 9.66 10.73
CA GLY A 227 5.72 9.39 12.03
C GLY A 227 5.30 8.06 12.64
N ILE A 228 4.01 7.72 12.54
CA ILE A 228 3.48 6.41 12.93
C ILE A 228 4.22 5.31 12.16
N ILE A 229 4.19 5.36 10.82
CA ILE A 229 4.82 4.33 9.99
C ILE A 229 6.33 4.24 10.29
N PHE A 230 7.03 5.37 10.35
CA PHE A 230 8.46 5.40 10.63
C PHE A 230 8.84 4.70 11.94
N THR A 231 8.00 4.86 12.96
CA THR A 231 8.28 4.37 14.32
C THR A 231 7.68 3.01 14.64
N THR A 232 6.76 2.48 13.83
CA THR A 232 6.08 1.22 14.14
C THR A 232 6.05 0.19 13.01
N VAL A 233 6.45 0.53 11.77
CA VAL A 233 6.35 -0.40 10.63
C VAL A 233 7.19 -1.66 10.79
N HIS A 234 8.29 -1.59 11.55
CA HIS A 234 9.14 -2.75 11.86
C HIS A 234 8.44 -3.80 12.75
N LEU A 235 7.19 -3.57 13.16
CA LEU A 235 6.32 -4.63 13.69
C LEU A 235 6.19 -5.81 12.73
N GLN A 236 6.17 -5.56 11.42
CA GLN A 236 6.13 -6.63 10.41
C GLN A 236 7.39 -7.50 10.39
N ASP A 237 8.53 -6.91 10.78
CA ASP A 237 9.81 -7.61 10.76
C ASP A 237 9.90 -8.63 11.91
N LEU A 238 9.03 -8.57 12.93
CA LEU A 238 9.03 -9.52 14.06
C LEU A 238 8.72 -10.96 13.64
N TYR A 239 7.81 -11.14 12.69
CA TYR A 239 7.44 -12.47 12.18
C TYR A 239 8.21 -12.88 10.91
N ASP A 240 8.97 -11.98 10.29
CA ASP A 240 9.73 -12.25 9.06
C ASP A 240 11.24 -12.46 9.34
N GLN A 241 11.65 -12.57 10.62
CA GLN A 241 13.05 -12.66 11.07
C GLN A 241 13.87 -13.76 10.38
N GLU A 242 13.30 -14.95 10.17
CA GLU A 242 14.02 -16.08 9.55
C GLU A 242 14.39 -15.77 8.09
N GLY A 243 13.41 -15.34 7.28
CA GLY A 243 13.66 -14.93 5.90
C GLY A 243 14.53 -13.68 5.79
N ASP A 244 14.36 -12.70 6.70
CA ASP A 244 15.22 -11.53 6.76
C ASP A 244 16.68 -11.90 7.03
N ALA A 245 16.92 -12.84 7.97
CA ALA A 245 18.26 -13.36 8.25
C ALA A 245 18.84 -14.12 7.05
N ALA A 246 18.04 -14.95 6.38
CA ALA A 246 18.45 -15.68 5.18
C ALA A 246 18.83 -14.75 4.01
N ARG A 247 18.15 -13.59 3.88
CA ARG A 247 18.49 -12.54 2.92
C ARG A 247 19.70 -11.68 3.34
N GLY A 248 20.11 -11.76 4.60
CA GLY A 248 21.15 -10.89 5.16
C GLY A 248 20.65 -9.46 5.42
N ARG A 249 19.34 -9.27 5.68
CA ARG A 249 18.78 -7.96 6.05
C ARG A 249 19.12 -7.59 7.47
N ARG A 250 19.36 -6.29 7.68
CA ARG A 250 19.53 -5.68 8.99
C ARG A 250 18.21 -5.06 9.45
N THR A 251 17.23 -5.90 9.82
CA THR A 251 15.95 -5.43 10.39
C THR A 251 16.05 -5.14 11.89
N MET A 252 15.10 -4.39 12.43
CA MET A 252 15.14 -3.94 13.83
C MET A 252 15.34 -5.09 14.83
N PRO A 253 14.55 -6.19 14.80
CA PRO A 253 14.76 -7.30 15.72
C PRO A 253 16.12 -8.00 15.57
N LEU A 254 16.70 -8.02 14.36
CA LEU A 254 18.01 -8.63 14.11
C LEU A 254 19.18 -7.73 14.53
N VAL A 255 19.00 -6.40 14.55
CA VAL A 255 20.07 -5.43 14.86
C VAL A 255 20.12 -5.08 16.35
N VAL A 256 18.98 -4.78 16.96
CA VAL A 256 18.91 -4.36 18.37
C VAL A 256 18.41 -5.46 19.31
N GLY A 257 18.01 -6.61 18.76
CA GLY A 257 17.40 -7.72 19.47
C GLY A 257 15.88 -7.62 19.54
N ASP A 258 15.21 -8.78 19.51
CA ASP A 258 13.76 -8.93 19.53
C ASP A 258 13.09 -8.14 20.68
N GLY A 259 13.61 -8.25 21.91
CA GLY A 259 13.06 -7.56 23.06
C GLY A 259 13.10 -6.03 22.96
N ALA A 260 14.22 -5.46 22.52
CA ALA A 260 14.36 -4.02 22.35
C ALA A 260 13.48 -3.49 21.21
N ALA A 261 13.42 -4.22 20.09
CA ALA A 261 12.54 -3.89 18.96
C ALA A 261 11.06 -3.86 19.36
N ARG A 262 10.62 -4.78 20.22
CA ARG A 262 9.25 -4.81 20.76
C ARG A 262 8.94 -3.59 21.64
N TRP A 263 9.89 -3.15 22.47
CA TRP A 263 9.70 -1.97 23.30
C TRP A 263 9.61 -0.67 22.49
N THR A 264 10.38 -0.53 21.40
CA THR A 264 10.25 0.66 20.53
C THR A 264 8.85 0.74 19.91
N ILE A 265 8.30 -0.38 19.44
CA ILE A 265 6.92 -0.44 18.93
C ILE A 265 5.93 -0.08 20.03
N THR A 266 6.07 -0.68 21.21
CA THR A 266 5.16 -0.49 22.35
C THR A 266 5.04 0.98 22.74
N VAL A 267 6.17 1.65 22.96
CA VAL A 267 6.21 3.07 23.37
C VAL A 267 5.56 3.94 22.30
N CYS A 268 5.92 3.76 21.03
CA CYS A 268 5.37 4.55 19.94
C CYS A 268 3.86 4.30 19.75
N MET A 269 3.39 3.05 19.87
CA MET A 269 1.95 2.74 19.80
C MET A 269 1.15 3.47 20.87
N LEU A 270 1.63 3.49 22.11
CA LEU A 270 0.94 4.20 23.20
C LEU A 270 0.90 5.71 22.97
N ILE A 271 2.00 6.30 22.48
CA ILE A 271 2.06 7.72 22.12
C ILE A 271 1.03 8.03 21.02
N TRP A 272 1.08 7.30 19.90
CA TRP A 272 0.21 7.60 18.76
C TRP A 272 -1.26 7.29 19.03
N GLY A 273 -1.56 6.28 19.87
CA GLY A 273 -2.92 5.98 20.31
C GLY A 273 -3.64 7.18 20.95
N VAL A 274 -2.86 8.09 21.55
CA VAL A 274 -3.33 9.33 22.19
C VAL A 274 -3.17 10.54 21.26
N VAL A 275 -2.01 10.72 20.63
CA VAL A 275 -1.72 11.90 19.80
C VAL A 275 -2.68 12.03 18.62
N CYS A 276 -3.02 10.92 17.95
CA CYS A 276 -3.91 10.93 16.78
C CYS A 276 -5.31 11.50 17.07
N PRO A 277 -6.07 10.99 18.05
CA PRO A 277 -7.39 11.55 18.37
C PRO A 277 -7.31 12.95 18.98
N LEU A 278 -6.26 13.26 19.77
CA LEU A 278 -6.08 14.60 20.32
C LEU A 278 -5.83 15.67 19.24
N PHE A 279 -5.07 15.34 18.19
CA PHE A 279 -4.84 16.25 17.06
C PHE A 279 -6.17 16.68 16.41
N TRP A 280 -7.11 15.74 16.27
CA TRP A 280 -8.43 15.99 15.71
C TRP A 280 -9.46 16.51 16.72
N GLY A 281 -9.07 16.73 17.98
CA GLY A 281 -9.98 17.19 19.03
C GLY A 281 -11.08 16.20 19.41
N LEU A 282 -10.97 14.93 18.99
CA LEU A 282 -11.98 13.91 19.20
C LEU A 282 -12.09 13.55 20.69
N ARG A 283 -13.32 13.51 21.20
CA ARG A 283 -13.64 13.12 22.58
C ARG A 283 -14.50 11.85 22.53
N ASP A 284 -14.54 11.08 23.61
CA ASP A 284 -15.44 9.92 23.76
C ASP A 284 -15.04 8.64 22.99
N ALA A 285 -15.98 8.01 22.27
CA ALA A 285 -15.91 6.60 21.86
C ALA A 285 -14.74 6.30 20.91
N ILE A 286 -14.40 7.22 20.00
CA ILE A 286 -13.30 7.02 19.04
C ILE A 286 -11.93 7.18 19.70
N LEU A 287 -11.81 8.13 20.64
CA LEU A 287 -10.63 8.25 21.49
C LEU A 287 -10.41 6.96 22.29
N ALA A 288 -11.46 6.48 22.97
CA ALA A 288 -11.40 5.23 23.74
C ALA A 288 -11.06 4.02 22.85
N PHE A 289 -11.65 3.93 21.65
CA PHE A 289 -11.39 2.87 20.68
C PHE A 289 -9.94 2.90 20.17
N SER A 290 -9.42 4.07 19.79
CA SER A 290 -8.03 4.26 19.35
C SER A 290 -7.04 3.83 20.43
N ILE A 291 -7.21 4.34 21.66
CA ILE A 291 -6.34 4.01 22.80
C ILE A 291 -6.43 2.51 23.10
N SER A 292 -7.63 1.93 23.11
CA SER A 292 -7.83 0.50 23.40
C SER A 292 -7.09 -0.37 22.40
N LEU A 293 -7.22 -0.11 21.09
CA LEU A 293 -6.51 -0.86 20.06
C LEU A 293 -4.99 -0.68 20.15
N ALA A 294 -4.51 0.54 20.41
CA ALA A 294 -3.08 0.80 20.60
C ALA A 294 -2.52 0.04 21.81
N CYS A 295 -3.24 0.03 22.93
CA CYS A 295 -2.90 -0.75 24.12
C CYS A 295 -2.92 -2.26 23.85
N ILE A 296 -3.90 -2.76 23.08
CA ILE A 296 -3.95 -4.17 22.69
C ILE A 296 -2.72 -4.55 21.87
N VAL A 297 -2.33 -3.74 20.87
CA VAL A 297 -1.11 -3.97 20.09
C VAL A 297 0.11 -3.96 21.01
N ALA A 298 0.28 -2.92 21.81
CA ALA A 298 1.41 -2.77 22.74
C ALA A 298 1.54 -3.97 23.71
N LEU A 299 0.43 -4.40 24.32
CA LEU A 299 0.41 -5.54 25.23
C LEU A 299 0.74 -6.85 24.50
N ARG A 300 0.13 -7.10 23.34
CA ARG A 300 0.37 -8.33 22.57
C ARG A 300 1.82 -8.44 22.11
N VAL A 301 2.40 -7.34 21.62
CA VAL A 301 3.81 -7.27 21.19
C VAL A 301 4.73 -7.72 22.33
N LEU A 302 4.44 -7.38 23.59
CA LEU A 302 5.28 -7.73 24.73
C LEU A 302 5.00 -9.12 25.33
N VAL A 303 3.74 -9.57 25.32
CA VAL A 303 3.30 -10.76 26.07
C VAL A 303 3.27 -12.02 25.19
N VAL A 304 2.81 -11.92 23.94
CA VAL A 304 2.55 -13.10 23.09
C VAL A 304 3.59 -13.17 21.97
N ARG A 305 4.75 -13.78 22.28
CA ARG A 305 5.95 -13.77 21.41
C ARG A 305 6.13 -15.07 20.66
N HIS A 306 5.45 -15.18 19.51
CA HIS A 306 5.72 -16.21 18.52
C HIS A 306 5.22 -15.72 17.15
N GLU A 307 5.73 -16.31 16.08
CA GLU A 307 5.51 -15.84 14.71
C GLU A 307 4.03 -15.62 14.35
N GLU A 308 3.16 -16.60 14.61
CA GLU A 308 1.73 -16.48 14.32
C GLU A 308 1.04 -15.35 15.11
N ALA A 309 1.43 -15.16 16.37
CA ALA A 309 0.90 -14.07 17.18
C ALA A 309 1.40 -12.72 16.71
N ASP A 310 2.64 -12.61 16.25
CA ASP A 310 3.19 -11.39 15.66
C ASP A 310 2.48 -11.06 14.34
N ARG A 311 2.19 -12.05 13.48
CA ARG A 311 1.35 -11.87 12.27
C ARG A 311 -0.05 -11.36 12.63
N MET A 312 -0.68 -11.92 13.67
CA MET A 312 -1.98 -11.44 14.14
C MET A 312 -1.89 -10.01 14.71
N THR A 313 -0.85 -9.72 15.47
CA THR A 313 -0.65 -8.40 16.08
C THR A 313 -0.43 -7.32 15.01
N PHE A 314 0.28 -7.65 13.93
CA PHE A 314 0.40 -6.78 12.77
C PHE A 314 -0.97 -6.54 12.08
N ARG A 315 -1.86 -7.53 12.01
CA ARG A 315 -3.24 -7.30 11.50
C ARG A 315 -4.02 -6.35 12.40
N ILE A 316 -3.93 -6.49 13.71
CA ILE A 316 -4.59 -5.58 14.67
C ILE A 316 -4.02 -4.16 14.52
N TRP A 317 -2.70 -4.03 14.33
CA TRP A 317 -2.07 -2.75 14.00
C TRP A 317 -2.62 -2.13 12.71
N ASN A 318 -2.82 -2.92 11.65
CA ASN A 318 -3.46 -2.43 10.41
C ASN A 318 -4.92 -2.00 10.64
N CYS A 319 -5.66 -2.68 11.52
CA CYS A 319 -7.00 -2.25 11.94
C CYS A 319 -6.96 -0.90 12.68
N TRP A 320 -5.98 -0.71 13.56
CA TRP A 320 -5.78 0.56 14.25
C TRP A 320 -5.41 1.70 13.29
N ILE A 321 -4.48 1.46 12.34
CA ILE A 321 -4.17 2.42 11.26
C ILE A 321 -5.42 2.78 10.45
N SER A 322 -6.27 1.81 10.14
CA SER A 322 -7.53 2.08 9.43
C SER A 322 -8.46 2.97 10.24
N ALA A 323 -8.51 2.82 11.57
CA ALA A 323 -9.26 3.71 12.44
C ALA A 323 -8.69 5.14 12.46
N VAL A 324 -7.36 5.25 12.50
CA VAL A 324 -6.64 6.54 12.37
C VAL A 324 -7.06 7.25 11.08
N TYR A 325 -7.13 6.55 9.95
CA TYR A 325 -7.51 7.13 8.66
C TYR A 325 -8.94 7.69 8.58
N VAL A 326 -9.82 7.31 9.51
CA VAL A 326 -11.23 7.77 9.55
C VAL A 326 -11.42 9.00 10.43
N MET A 327 -10.49 9.27 11.38
CA MET A 327 -10.59 10.37 12.34
C MET A 327 -10.91 11.76 11.73
N PRO A 328 -10.33 12.17 10.59
CA PRO A 328 -10.61 13.48 10.00
C PRO A 328 -12.08 13.67 9.60
N VAL A 329 -12.72 12.61 9.09
CA VAL A 329 -14.15 12.64 8.72
C VAL A 329 -15.02 12.77 9.96
N VAL A 330 -14.69 12.04 11.03
CA VAL A 330 -15.46 12.13 12.27
C VAL A 330 -15.32 13.51 12.89
N ALA A 331 -14.11 14.05 12.93
CA ALA A 331 -13.88 15.40 13.44
C ALA A 331 -14.72 16.42 12.68
N GLN A 332 -14.84 16.31 11.35
CA GLN A 332 -15.71 17.16 10.56
C GLN A 332 -17.20 17.04 10.92
N MET A 333 -17.66 15.87 11.38
CA MET A 333 -19.06 15.65 11.73
C MET A 333 -19.43 16.16 13.14
N GLU A 334 -18.43 16.36 14.01
CA GLU A 334 -18.63 16.86 15.38
C GLU A 334 -18.67 18.40 15.47
N PHE A 335 -18.31 19.11 14.38
CA PHE A 335 -18.31 20.58 14.27
C PHE A 335 -19.34 21.09 13.25
#